data_AF-A0A4Y7J9M9-F1
#
_entry.id   AF-A0A4Y7J9M9-F1
#
_cell.length_a   1.000
_cell.length_b   1.000
_cell.length_c   1.000
_cell.angle_alpha   90.00
_cell.angle_beta   90.00
_cell.angle_gamma   90.00
#
_symmetry.space_group_name_H-M   'P 1'
#
loop_
_entity.id
_entity.type
_entity.pdbx_description
1 polymer ?
#
loop_
_entity_poly.entity_id
_entity_poly.type
_entity_poly.pdbx_seq_one_letter_code
_entity_poly.pdbx_strand_id
1 'polypeptide(L)'
;MSGFLLNIQFSTMTLECVTKYLEDDGSFHPEFSKTVMDEFPDEPAYRKCRATLNSSAKLETLANSAKWEPPHGRFCHFFYPWSEYVRVGAVLRYCAYEVMALHGVLHSEIQASYNLRIAFQSEIVEVSNQAAEVVRCLGKDIDDMKHTLQTTLLKKLHASTERLQRAIDMHSYLLMATNQEASAEYSSKPVASKISHTLSSTLSSDFSKCLADVSENDGYDCQEPTAIRTSTLAPTQTGESYHETMKKQQRKLYSWPSREVDDFESEGGIEKDFLPRMRALESTAALSLATFTSLLIEFVARLDHLVEAVDELARMAKFKQY
;
A
#
# COMPACT_ATOMS: atom_id res chain seq x y z
N MET A 1 15.37 -16.94 -21.09
CA MET A 1 14.13 -16.58 -20.37
C MET A 1 14.08 -17.01 -18.90
N SER A 2 14.53 -18.21 -18.51
CA SER A 2 14.39 -18.63 -17.09
C SER A 2 15.13 -17.71 -16.12
N GLY A 3 16.33 -17.21 -16.48
CA GLY A 3 17.05 -16.20 -15.68
C GLY A 3 16.42 -14.80 -15.62
N PHE A 4 15.36 -14.54 -16.40
CA PHE A 4 14.67 -13.24 -16.42
C PHE A 4 13.44 -13.19 -15.52
N LEU A 5 12.87 -14.34 -15.14
CA LEU A 5 11.49 -14.36 -14.66
C LEU A 5 11.33 -14.43 -13.15
N LEU A 6 12.30 -14.97 -12.42
CA LEU A 6 12.33 -14.89 -10.96
C LEU A 6 13.77 -14.92 -10.47
N ASN A 7 14.52 -13.87 -10.78
CA ASN A 7 15.74 -13.65 -10.01
C ASN A 7 15.32 -13.35 -8.55
N ILE A 8 15.99 -14.01 -7.61
CA ILE A 8 15.77 -14.20 -6.15
C ILE A 8 15.63 -12.88 -5.33
N GLN A 9 15.48 -11.75 -5.99
CA GLN A 9 15.73 -10.40 -5.51
C GLN A 9 14.50 -9.73 -4.88
N PHE A 10 13.31 -10.26 -5.14
CA PHE A 10 12.06 -9.79 -4.56
C PHE A 10 11.90 -10.22 -3.10
N SER A 11 12.20 -11.50 -2.81
CA SER A 11 12.24 -12.06 -1.45
C SER A 11 13.22 -11.28 -0.54
N THR A 12 14.37 -10.87 -1.08
CA THR A 12 15.36 -10.09 -0.34
C THR A 12 14.89 -8.68 -0.05
N MET A 13 14.09 -8.05 -0.93
CA MET A 13 13.59 -6.70 -0.69
C MET A 13 12.56 -6.67 0.44
N THR A 14 11.62 -7.62 0.47
CA THR A 14 10.64 -7.70 1.57
C THR A 14 11.34 -7.85 2.91
N LEU A 15 12.32 -8.76 3.00
CA LEU A 15 13.08 -8.98 4.23
C LEU A 15 13.91 -7.76 4.62
N GLU A 16 14.55 -7.10 3.66
CA GLU A 16 15.32 -5.86 3.91
C GLU A 16 14.42 -4.73 4.40
N CYS A 17 13.24 -4.55 3.79
CA CYS A 17 12.27 -3.54 4.23
C CYS A 17 11.82 -3.78 5.67
N VAL A 18 11.48 -5.03 5.99
CA VAL A 18 11.01 -5.42 7.34
C VAL A 18 12.11 -5.28 8.37
N THR A 19 13.33 -5.69 8.03
CA THR A 19 14.49 -5.58 8.94
C THR A 19 14.76 -4.11 9.26
N LYS A 20 14.89 -3.27 8.24
CA LYS A 20 15.12 -1.82 8.42
C LYS A 20 13.97 -1.14 9.17
N TYR A 21 12.73 -1.52 8.87
CA TYR A 21 11.55 -0.95 9.53
C TYR A 21 11.55 -1.24 11.04
N LEU A 22 12.03 -2.40 11.47
CA LEU A 22 12.07 -2.82 12.87
C LEU A 22 13.33 -2.36 13.61
N GLU A 23 14.45 -2.16 12.91
CA GLU A 23 15.74 -1.73 13.48
C GLU A 23 15.82 -0.22 13.74
N ASP A 24 15.09 0.59 12.96
CA ASP A 24 15.06 2.03 13.14
C ASP A 24 14.51 2.40 14.53
N ASP A 25 15.35 2.96 15.38
CA ASP A 25 15.03 3.40 16.73
C ASP A 25 14.48 4.85 16.77
N GLY A 26 14.35 5.50 15.60
CA GLY A 26 13.91 6.88 15.47
C GLY A 26 14.93 7.90 16.00
N SER A 27 16.17 7.47 16.30
CA SER A 27 17.24 8.34 16.81
C SER A 27 17.85 9.23 15.71
N PHE A 28 17.66 8.85 14.45
CA PHE A 28 17.98 9.70 13.31
C PHE A 28 16.79 10.60 13.03
N HIS A 29 16.90 11.88 13.40
CA HIS A 29 16.12 12.92 12.74
C HIS A 29 16.45 12.83 11.25
N PRO A 30 15.51 12.47 10.37
CA PRO A 30 15.74 12.69 8.96
C PRO A 30 15.86 14.22 8.84
N GLU A 31 17.05 14.72 8.55
CA GLU A 31 17.13 16.04 7.92
C GLU A 31 16.11 16.02 6.79
N PHE A 32 15.31 17.07 6.68
CA PHE A 32 14.23 17.29 5.72
C PHE A 32 14.73 17.03 4.28
N SER A 33 14.93 15.76 3.91
CA SER A 33 15.53 15.41 2.64
C SER A 33 14.38 15.39 1.68
N LYS A 34 14.41 16.39 0.81
CA LYS A 34 13.54 16.61 -0.33
C LYS A 34 13.70 15.50 -1.39
N THR A 35 13.92 14.27 -0.96
CA THR A 35 14.09 13.09 -1.80
C THR A 35 12.70 12.65 -2.23
N VAL A 36 12.31 13.15 -3.40
CA VAL A 36 11.28 12.52 -4.23
C VAL A 36 11.64 11.05 -4.36
N MET A 37 10.67 10.13 -4.35
CA MET A 37 10.85 8.66 -4.40
C MET A 37 11.85 8.13 -5.46
N ASP A 38 12.25 8.97 -6.42
CA ASP A 38 13.19 8.64 -7.50
C ASP A 38 14.67 8.66 -7.07
N GLU A 39 15.01 9.25 -5.93
CA GLU A 39 16.41 9.52 -5.53
C GLU A 39 16.77 8.86 -4.18
N PHE A 40 16.60 7.53 -4.08
CA PHE A 40 17.20 6.70 -3.02
C PHE A 40 18.49 6.05 -3.55
N PRO A 41 19.70 6.60 -3.31
CA PRO A 41 20.86 6.25 -4.13
C PRO A 41 21.47 4.87 -3.88
N ASP A 42 21.27 4.24 -2.71
CA ASP A 42 22.15 3.14 -2.28
C ASP A 42 21.49 1.79 -1.95
N GLU A 43 20.22 1.57 -2.29
CA GLU A 43 19.55 0.30 -1.99
C GLU A 43 19.56 -0.67 -3.19
N PRO A 44 20.37 -1.75 -3.17
CA PRO A 44 20.47 -2.68 -4.29
C PRO A 44 19.20 -3.51 -4.49
N ALA A 45 18.47 -3.86 -3.42
CA ALA A 45 17.22 -4.61 -3.52
C ALA A 45 16.10 -3.75 -4.15
N TYR A 46 15.98 -2.49 -3.73
CA TYR A 46 15.06 -1.50 -4.31
C TYR A 46 15.25 -1.37 -5.83
N ARG A 47 16.49 -1.11 -6.30
CA ARG A 47 16.79 -0.97 -7.73
C ARG A 47 16.37 -2.18 -8.55
N LYS A 48 16.57 -3.38 -8.00
CA LYS A 48 16.21 -4.65 -8.64
C LYS A 48 14.70 -4.87 -8.70
N CYS A 49 13.97 -4.57 -7.62
CA CYS A 49 12.51 -4.63 -7.62
C CYS A 49 11.91 -3.62 -8.60
N ARG A 50 12.40 -2.38 -8.60
CA ARG A 50 12.00 -1.34 -9.57
C ARG A 50 12.27 -1.76 -11.02
N ALA A 51 13.40 -2.41 -11.29
CA ALA A 51 13.68 -2.97 -12.61
C ALA A 51 12.67 -4.06 -13.02
N THR A 52 12.23 -4.88 -12.07
CA THR A 52 11.19 -5.91 -12.29
C THR A 52 9.86 -5.28 -12.66
N LEU A 53 9.44 -4.22 -11.95
CA LEU A 53 8.22 -3.46 -12.28
C LEU A 53 8.23 -2.92 -13.71
N ASN A 54 9.37 -2.40 -14.15
CA ASN A 54 9.53 -1.82 -15.49
C ASN A 54 9.83 -2.86 -16.60
N SER A 55 9.86 -4.16 -16.28
CA SER A 55 10.27 -5.21 -17.22
C SER A 55 9.17 -5.69 -18.19
N SER A 56 7.94 -5.19 -18.08
CA SER A 56 6.77 -5.67 -18.83
C SER A 56 6.99 -5.74 -20.35
N ALA A 57 7.35 -4.63 -20.98
CA ALA A 57 7.54 -4.56 -22.43
C ALA A 57 8.70 -5.46 -22.90
N LYS A 58 9.75 -5.57 -22.07
CA LYS A 58 10.90 -6.44 -22.34
C LYS A 58 10.49 -7.91 -22.31
N LEU A 59 9.71 -8.32 -21.31
CA LEU A 59 9.23 -9.69 -21.17
C LEU A 59 8.33 -10.09 -22.35
N GLU A 60 7.39 -9.23 -22.74
CA GLU A 60 6.52 -9.42 -23.91
C GLU A 60 7.31 -9.55 -25.21
N THR A 61 8.30 -8.67 -25.41
CA THR A 61 9.16 -8.72 -26.59
C THR A 61 9.92 -10.05 -26.65
N LEU A 62 10.51 -10.47 -25.53
CA LEU A 62 11.18 -11.75 -25.43
C LEU A 62 10.22 -12.91 -25.72
N ALA A 63 9.00 -12.89 -25.16
CA ALA A 63 7.98 -13.93 -25.37
C ALA A 63 7.60 -14.08 -26.84
N ASN A 64 7.47 -12.96 -27.54
CA ASN A 64 7.18 -12.95 -28.97
C ASN A 64 8.36 -13.41 -29.82
N SER A 65 9.60 -13.08 -29.44
CA SER A 65 10.79 -13.62 -30.11
C SER A 65 10.94 -15.13 -29.91
N ALA A 66 10.72 -15.63 -28.69
CA ALA A 66 10.89 -17.04 -28.35
C ALA A 66 9.89 -17.97 -29.04
N LYS A 67 8.72 -17.46 -29.50
CA LYS A 67 7.78 -18.21 -30.34
C LYS A 67 8.40 -18.74 -31.64
N TRP A 68 9.44 -18.08 -32.14
CA TRP A 68 10.12 -18.44 -33.38
C TRP A 68 11.34 -19.35 -33.17
N GLU A 69 11.73 -19.61 -31.93
CA GLU A 69 12.86 -20.47 -31.65
C GLU A 69 12.47 -21.94 -31.87
N PRO A 70 13.26 -22.72 -32.63
CA PRO A 70 13.02 -24.16 -32.74
C PRO A 70 13.14 -24.82 -31.35
N PRO A 71 12.43 -25.92 -31.07
CA PRO A 71 12.50 -26.60 -29.79
C PRO A 71 13.95 -26.98 -29.41
N HIS A 72 14.41 -26.57 -28.23
CA HIS A 72 15.79 -26.80 -27.80
C HIS A 72 15.94 -26.81 -26.27
N GLY A 73 16.99 -27.46 -25.78
CA GLY A 73 17.37 -27.46 -24.37
C GLY A 73 16.23 -27.90 -23.44
N ARG A 74 15.91 -27.06 -22.44
CA ARG A 74 14.82 -27.28 -21.49
C ARG A 74 13.43 -26.91 -22.05
N PHE A 75 13.40 -26.27 -23.22
CA PHE A 75 12.22 -25.77 -23.92
C PHE A 75 11.91 -26.66 -25.14
N CYS A 76 11.97 -27.98 -24.95
CA CYS A 76 11.98 -28.96 -26.05
C CYS A 76 10.59 -29.49 -26.41
N HIS A 77 9.62 -28.61 -26.66
CA HIS A 77 8.33 -29.01 -27.23
C HIS A 77 7.78 -27.97 -28.20
N PHE A 78 7.12 -28.47 -29.25
CA PHE A 78 6.39 -27.62 -30.19
C PHE A 78 5.26 -26.88 -29.46
N PHE A 79 5.08 -25.60 -29.80
CA PHE A 79 4.09 -24.70 -29.16
C PHE A 79 4.33 -24.51 -27.66
N TYR A 80 5.54 -24.11 -27.29
CA TYR A 80 5.87 -23.78 -25.91
C TYR A 80 5.02 -22.61 -25.38
N PRO A 81 4.51 -22.65 -24.13
CA PRO A 81 3.51 -21.71 -23.61
C PRO A 81 4.14 -20.39 -23.14
N TRP A 82 4.78 -19.66 -24.05
CA TRP A 82 5.45 -18.40 -23.72
C TRP A 82 4.51 -17.33 -23.13
N SER A 83 3.22 -17.37 -23.43
CA SER A 83 2.21 -16.48 -22.83
C SER A 83 2.04 -16.66 -21.32
N GLU A 84 2.27 -17.88 -20.82
CA GLU A 84 2.12 -18.18 -19.39
C GLU A 84 3.26 -17.56 -18.57
N TYR A 85 4.46 -17.51 -19.15
CA TYR A 85 5.58 -16.78 -18.57
C TYR A 85 5.32 -15.27 -18.47
N VAL A 86 4.67 -14.69 -19.48
CA VAL A 86 4.22 -13.30 -19.45
C VAL A 86 3.18 -13.09 -18.35
N ARG A 87 2.22 -14.01 -18.21
CA ARG A 87 1.19 -13.97 -17.16
C ARG A 87 1.81 -14.00 -15.76
N VAL A 88 2.74 -14.94 -15.51
CA VAL A 88 3.49 -15.00 -14.25
C VAL A 88 4.20 -13.67 -13.98
N GLY A 89 4.87 -13.09 -14.98
CA GLY A 89 5.50 -11.79 -14.86
C GLY A 89 4.53 -10.63 -14.58
N ALA A 90 3.28 -10.71 -15.06
CA ALA A 90 2.24 -9.74 -14.73
C ALA A 90 1.79 -9.85 -13.27
N VAL A 91 1.50 -11.07 -12.80
CA VAL A 91 1.10 -11.32 -11.40
C VAL A 91 2.23 -10.96 -10.43
N LEU A 92 3.47 -11.29 -10.78
CA LEU A 92 4.64 -10.92 -9.98
C LEU A 92 4.80 -9.41 -9.84
N ARG A 93 4.45 -8.62 -10.86
CA ARG A 93 4.48 -7.15 -10.75
C ARG A 93 3.44 -6.63 -9.75
N TYR A 94 2.26 -7.24 -9.67
CA TYR A 94 1.30 -6.90 -8.63
C TYR A 94 1.86 -7.16 -7.23
N CYS A 95 2.57 -8.28 -7.04
CA CYS A 95 3.29 -8.53 -5.79
C CYS A 95 4.34 -7.44 -5.51
N ALA A 96 5.08 -7.03 -6.54
CA ALA A 96 6.12 -6.02 -6.44
C ALA A 96 5.61 -4.62 -6.06
N TYR A 97 4.39 -4.25 -6.48
CA TYR A 97 3.79 -2.98 -6.05
C TYR A 97 3.59 -2.91 -4.53
N GLU A 98 3.19 -4.00 -3.88
CA GLU A 98 3.00 -4.02 -2.43
C GLU A 98 4.31 -3.86 -1.67
N VAL A 99 5.38 -4.51 -2.13
CA VAL A 99 6.67 -4.37 -1.45
C VAL A 99 7.29 -3.00 -1.73
N MET A 100 7.00 -2.39 -2.88
CA MET A 100 7.34 -0.98 -3.11
C MET A 100 6.53 -0.03 -2.22
N ALA A 101 5.28 -0.36 -1.91
CA ALA A 101 4.49 0.38 -0.94
C ALA A 101 5.04 0.21 0.48
N LEU A 102 5.45 -1.01 0.88
CA LEU A 102 6.17 -1.26 2.14
C LEU A 102 7.45 -0.43 2.23
N HIS A 103 8.22 -0.38 1.14
CA HIS A 103 9.41 0.46 1.02
C HIS A 103 9.09 1.96 1.17
N GLY A 104 7.95 2.41 0.63
CA GLY A 104 7.43 3.75 0.83
C GLY A 104 7.07 4.05 2.29
N VAL A 105 6.46 3.09 3.00
CA VAL A 105 6.20 3.23 4.45
C VAL A 105 7.50 3.27 5.22
N LEU A 106 8.51 2.47 4.88
CA LEU A 106 9.83 2.50 5.51
C LEU A 106 10.51 3.87 5.40
N HIS A 107 10.34 4.57 4.28
CA HIS A 107 10.96 5.89 4.04
C HIS A 107 10.01 7.06 4.34
N SER A 108 8.83 6.80 4.89
CA SER A 108 7.88 7.81 5.32
C SER A 108 8.45 8.64 6.47
N GLU A 109 8.19 9.95 6.46
CA GLU A 109 8.46 10.85 7.59
C GLU A 109 7.64 10.48 8.83
N ILE A 110 6.42 9.96 8.62
CA ILE A 110 5.55 9.54 9.70
C ILE A 110 5.75 8.04 9.92
N GLN A 111 6.51 7.73 10.96
CA GLN A 111 6.78 6.36 11.41
C GLN A 111 5.98 6.01 12.66
N ALA A 112 5.67 4.72 12.80
CA ALA A 112 5.20 4.18 14.06
C ALA A 112 6.31 4.25 15.10
N SER A 113 5.94 4.51 16.36
CA SER A 113 6.93 4.52 17.45
C SER A 113 7.63 3.16 17.54
N TYR A 114 8.92 3.17 17.89
CA TYR A 114 9.71 1.95 18.03
C TYR A 114 9.00 0.89 18.89
N ASN A 115 8.52 1.29 20.07
CA ASN A 115 7.75 0.45 21.00
C ASN A 115 6.54 -0.24 20.37
N LEU A 116 5.85 0.46 19.46
CA LEU A 116 4.71 -0.09 18.76
C LEU A 116 5.16 -1.08 17.68
N ARG A 117 6.26 -0.79 16.96
CA ARG A 117 6.81 -1.68 15.93
C ARG A 117 7.27 -3.02 16.51
N ILE A 118 8.06 -3.01 17.59
CA ILE A 118 8.57 -4.27 18.15
C ILE A 118 7.53 -5.08 18.92
N ALA A 119 6.40 -4.49 19.32
CA ALA A 119 5.27 -5.23 19.88
C ALA A 119 4.72 -6.29 18.91
N PHE A 120 4.89 -6.11 17.60
CA PHE A 120 4.45 -7.04 16.55
C PHE A 120 5.63 -7.62 15.75
N GLN A 121 6.87 -7.44 16.22
CA GLN A 121 8.07 -7.83 15.48
C GLN A 121 8.05 -9.31 15.12
N SER A 122 7.67 -10.18 16.06
CA SER A 122 7.77 -11.62 15.87
C SER A 122 6.88 -12.11 14.73
N GLU A 123 5.65 -11.59 14.68
CA GLU A 123 4.64 -11.90 13.69
C GLU A 123 4.98 -11.30 12.32
N ILE A 124 5.41 -10.03 12.29
CA ILE A 124 5.83 -9.35 11.05
C ILE A 124 7.02 -10.08 10.41
N VAL A 125 8.06 -10.40 11.20
CA VAL A 125 9.25 -11.12 10.72
C VAL A 125 8.87 -12.51 10.21
N GLU A 126 8.01 -13.24 10.93
CA GLU A 126 7.63 -14.58 10.52
C GLU A 126 6.83 -14.60 9.21
N VAL A 127 5.83 -13.74 9.06
CA VAL A 127 5.07 -13.61 7.80
C VAL A 127 6.01 -13.27 6.64
N SER A 128 6.93 -12.32 6.86
CA SER A 128 7.89 -11.91 5.84
C SER A 128 8.83 -13.03 5.41
N ASN A 129 9.31 -13.84 6.36
CA ASN A 129 10.15 -15.01 6.08
C ASN A 129 9.39 -16.09 5.31
N GLN A 130 8.16 -16.43 5.71
CA GLN A 130 7.35 -17.41 5.00
C GLN A 130 7.02 -16.93 3.58
N ALA A 131 6.69 -15.65 3.41
CA ALA A 131 6.39 -15.05 2.12
C ALA A 131 7.62 -15.06 1.20
N ALA A 132 8.78 -14.68 1.73
CA ALA A 132 10.07 -14.74 1.03
C ALA A 132 10.41 -16.16 0.58
N GLU A 133 10.14 -17.16 1.42
CA GLU A 133 10.37 -18.56 1.09
C GLU A 133 9.45 -19.04 -0.04
N VAL A 134 8.17 -18.68 -0.06
CA VAL A 134 7.25 -18.99 -1.18
C VAL A 134 7.80 -18.46 -2.50
N VAL A 135 8.14 -17.18 -2.54
CA VAL A 135 8.70 -16.54 -3.73
C VAL A 135 9.97 -17.27 -4.20
N ARG A 136 10.86 -17.61 -3.27
CA ARG A 136 12.12 -18.29 -3.58
C ARG A 136 11.90 -19.69 -4.14
N CYS A 137 10.97 -20.45 -3.57
CA CYS A 137 10.58 -21.77 -4.04
C CYS A 137 9.97 -21.71 -5.44
N LEU A 138 9.02 -20.81 -5.68
CA LEU A 138 8.42 -20.61 -7.01
C LEU A 138 9.47 -20.21 -8.05
N GLY A 139 10.40 -19.33 -7.67
CA GLY A 139 11.47 -18.91 -8.57
C GLY A 139 12.40 -20.05 -8.95
N LYS A 140 12.73 -20.91 -7.98
CA LYS A 140 13.54 -22.11 -8.20
C LYS A 140 12.81 -23.12 -9.09
N ASP A 141 11.52 -23.33 -8.87
CA ASP A 141 10.68 -24.23 -9.67
C ASP A 141 10.66 -23.80 -11.15
N ILE A 142 10.47 -22.51 -11.40
CA ILE A 142 10.54 -21.95 -12.76
C ILE A 142 11.93 -22.05 -13.36
N ASP A 143 12.99 -21.77 -12.59
CA ASP A 143 14.35 -21.84 -13.14
C ASP A 143 14.78 -23.28 -13.44
N ASP A 144 14.41 -24.25 -12.60
CA ASP A 144 14.73 -25.66 -12.77
C ASP A 144 13.77 -26.41 -13.72
N MET A 145 12.65 -25.80 -14.11
CA MET A 145 11.52 -26.45 -14.82
C MET A 145 10.95 -27.63 -14.01
N LYS A 146 10.82 -27.42 -12.70
CA LYS A 146 10.30 -28.39 -11.73
C LYS A 146 9.00 -27.85 -11.15
N HIS A 147 8.11 -28.76 -10.79
CA HIS A 147 6.88 -28.44 -10.11
C HIS A 147 6.88 -29.12 -8.75
N THR A 148 7.12 -28.34 -7.70
CA THR A 148 6.97 -28.81 -6.33
C THR A 148 5.65 -28.30 -5.75
N LEU A 149 4.94 -29.16 -5.03
CA LEU A 149 3.63 -28.82 -4.49
C LEU A 149 3.76 -27.80 -3.34
N GLN A 150 3.46 -26.53 -3.61
CA GLN A 150 3.61 -25.43 -2.63
C GLN A 150 2.51 -25.39 -1.55
N THR A 151 1.58 -26.34 -1.53
CA THR A 151 0.42 -26.35 -0.61
C THR A 151 0.83 -26.32 0.87
N THR A 152 1.92 -26.98 1.23
CA THR A 152 2.40 -27.00 2.62
C THR A 152 3.00 -25.67 3.04
N LEU A 153 3.67 -24.98 2.10
CA LEU A 153 4.29 -23.68 2.33
C LEU A 153 3.24 -22.57 2.40
N LEU A 154 2.25 -22.57 1.50
CA LEU A 154 1.10 -21.67 1.56
C LEU A 154 0.31 -21.83 2.86
N LYS A 155 0.05 -23.06 3.31
CA LYS A 155 -0.62 -23.30 4.60
C LYS A 155 0.15 -22.68 5.78
N LYS A 156 1.49 -22.81 5.79
CA LYS A 156 2.34 -22.17 6.80
C LYS A 156 2.28 -20.65 6.71
N LEU A 157 2.32 -20.11 5.50
CA LEU A 157 2.20 -18.67 5.24
C LEU A 157 0.88 -18.14 5.79
N HIS A 158 -0.27 -18.72 5.39
CA HIS A 158 -1.58 -18.30 5.89
C HIS A 158 -1.71 -18.43 7.39
N ALA A 159 -1.25 -19.53 8.00
CA ALA A 159 -1.26 -19.69 9.44
C ALA A 159 -0.46 -18.58 10.15
N SER A 160 0.64 -18.14 9.55
CA SER A 160 1.41 -17.00 10.06
C SER A 160 0.70 -15.67 9.89
N THR A 161 0.06 -15.45 8.74
CA THR A 161 -0.74 -14.25 8.47
C THR A 161 -1.91 -14.14 9.43
N GLU A 162 -2.61 -15.25 9.70
CA GLU A 162 -3.68 -15.27 10.69
C GLU A 162 -3.17 -14.96 12.10
N ARG A 163 -1.96 -15.39 12.46
CA ARG A 163 -1.35 -15.02 13.76
C ARG A 163 -1.04 -13.53 13.83
N LEU A 164 -0.52 -12.93 12.76
CA LEU A 164 -0.34 -11.48 12.67
C LEU A 164 -1.68 -10.74 12.80
N GLN A 165 -2.70 -11.16 12.07
CA GLN A 165 -4.06 -10.58 12.14
C GLN A 165 -4.60 -10.64 13.57
N ARG A 166 -4.54 -11.82 14.22
CA ARG A 166 -4.98 -11.99 15.61
C ARG A 166 -4.18 -11.14 16.58
N ALA A 167 -2.87 -11.00 16.40
CA ALA A 167 -2.05 -10.14 17.24
C ALA A 167 -2.51 -8.67 17.12
N ILE A 168 -2.71 -8.19 15.90
CA ILE A 168 -3.23 -6.84 15.62
C ILE A 168 -4.60 -6.64 16.27
N ASP A 169 -5.51 -7.60 16.13
CA ASP A 169 -6.87 -7.52 16.71
C ASP A 169 -6.82 -7.48 18.25
N MET A 170 -6.03 -8.37 18.85
CA MET A 170 -5.85 -8.45 20.31
C MET A 170 -5.21 -7.18 20.89
N HIS A 171 -4.27 -6.59 20.15
CA HIS A 171 -3.56 -5.37 20.54
C HIS A 171 -4.10 -4.12 19.84
N SER A 172 -5.34 -4.15 19.34
CA SER A 172 -6.00 -3.02 18.67
C SER A 172 -6.05 -1.78 19.55
N TYR A 173 -6.11 -1.95 20.88
CA TYR A 173 -5.99 -0.84 21.82
C TYR A 173 -4.65 -0.11 21.70
N LEU A 174 -3.53 -0.74 21.35
CA LEU A 174 -2.26 -0.03 21.12
C LEU A 174 -2.31 0.90 19.90
N LEU A 175 -3.15 0.55 18.91
CA LEU A 175 -3.39 1.36 17.73
C LEU A 175 -4.42 2.49 17.99
N MET A 176 -5.25 2.34 19.02
CA MET A 176 -6.33 3.30 19.37
C MET A 176 -6.07 4.15 20.63
N ALA A 177 -5.21 3.70 21.54
CA ALA A 177 -5.09 4.20 22.92
C ALA A 177 -4.04 5.31 23.11
N THR A 178 -3.42 5.80 22.05
CA THR A 178 -2.67 7.08 22.09
C THR A 178 -3.54 8.27 22.54
N ASN A 179 -4.86 8.07 22.68
CA ASN A 179 -5.83 9.08 23.09
C ASN A 179 -6.05 9.23 24.62
N GLN A 180 -5.47 8.40 25.49
CA GLN A 180 -5.92 8.30 26.91
C GLN A 180 -4.94 8.78 27.98
N GLU A 181 -3.68 9.12 27.66
CA GLU A 181 -2.70 9.47 28.70
C GLU A 181 -2.70 10.96 29.11
N ALA A 182 -3.42 11.84 28.40
CA ALA A 182 -3.45 13.27 28.72
C ALA A 182 -4.53 13.71 29.73
N SER A 183 -5.33 12.78 30.31
CA SER A 183 -6.43 13.16 31.24
C SER A 183 -6.38 12.49 32.61
N ALA A 184 -5.29 11.80 32.96
CA ALA A 184 -5.19 11.05 34.22
C ALA A 184 -4.62 11.85 35.41
N GLU A 185 -4.70 13.17 35.40
CA GLU A 185 -4.55 13.97 36.63
C GLU A 185 -5.88 14.64 36.97
N TYR A 186 -6.39 14.31 38.15
CA TYR A 186 -7.70 14.69 38.74
C TYR A 186 -8.93 13.95 38.19
N SER A 187 -9.21 12.76 38.73
CA SER A 187 -10.44 12.49 39.48
C SER A 187 -10.65 10.99 39.70
N SER A 188 -10.72 10.62 40.97
CA SER A 188 -11.03 9.27 41.44
C SER A 188 -12.50 8.86 41.17
N LYS A 189 -12.72 7.83 40.33
CA LYS A 189 -13.63 6.67 40.56
C LYS A 189 -13.82 5.82 39.27
N PRO A 190 -13.98 4.49 39.38
CA PRO A 190 -14.11 3.61 38.22
C PRO A 190 -15.58 3.45 37.81
N VAL A 191 -15.88 3.54 36.52
CA VAL A 191 -17.15 3.04 35.96
C VAL A 191 -16.85 2.16 34.74
N ALA A 192 -17.51 1.01 34.76
CA ALA A 192 -17.24 -0.16 33.97
C ALA A 192 -17.44 -0.01 32.46
N SER A 193 -16.64 -0.80 31.75
CA SER A 193 -16.70 -1.19 30.34
C SER A 193 -18.10 -1.48 29.80
N LYS A 194 -18.53 -0.70 28.79
CA LYS A 194 -19.64 -1.08 27.90
C LYS A 194 -19.62 -0.35 26.56
N ILE A 195 -18.52 -0.43 25.80
CA ILE A 195 -18.48 0.12 24.41
C ILE A 195 -17.72 -0.82 23.47
N SER A 196 -18.04 -2.12 23.46
CA SER A 196 -17.41 -3.05 22.50
C SER A 196 -18.39 -3.83 21.62
N HIS A 197 -19.68 -3.49 21.60
CA HIS A 197 -20.67 -4.34 20.89
C HIS A 197 -21.54 -3.60 19.87
N THR A 198 -21.46 -2.27 19.76
CA THR A 198 -22.39 -1.49 18.92
C THR A 198 -21.76 -0.96 17.62
N LEU A 199 -20.42 -0.95 17.52
CA LEU A 199 -19.71 -0.35 16.38
C LEU A 199 -19.42 -1.34 15.23
N SER A 200 -19.37 -2.66 15.51
CA SER A 200 -19.19 -3.66 14.44
C SER A 200 -20.42 -3.84 13.56
N SER A 201 -21.64 -3.60 14.08
CA SER A 201 -22.88 -3.79 13.32
C SER A 201 -23.20 -2.63 12.36
N THR A 202 -22.71 -1.41 12.64
CA THR A 202 -22.98 -0.23 11.81
C THR A 202 -22.04 -0.13 10.62
N LEU A 203 -20.78 -0.57 10.75
CA LEU A 203 -19.81 -0.51 9.65
C LEU A 203 -20.08 -1.56 8.56
N SER A 204 -20.75 -2.67 8.90
CA SER A 204 -21.09 -3.72 7.94
C SER A 204 -22.31 -3.39 7.08
N SER A 205 -23.23 -2.51 7.51
CA SER A 205 -24.42 -2.16 6.72
C SER A 205 -24.16 -1.08 5.67
N ASP A 206 -23.17 -0.22 5.91
CA ASP A 206 -22.95 0.96 5.08
C ASP A 206 -22.13 0.66 3.82
N PHE A 207 -21.24 -0.33 3.86
CA PHE A 207 -20.49 -0.77 2.67
C PHE A 207 -21.36 -1.53 1.66
N SER A 208 -22.42 -2.21 2.10
CA SER A 208 -23.29 -3.01 1.22
C SER A 208 -24.30 -2.17 0.43
N LYS A 209 -24.43 -0.87 0.70
CA LYS A 209 -25.37 0.05 0.03
C LYS A 209 -24.76 0.87 -1.11
N CYS A 210 -23.43 0.93 -1.23
CA CYS A 210 -22.76 1.75 -2.23
C CYS A 210 -22.42 1.03 -3.56
N LEU A 211 -22.74 -0.26 -3.70
CA LEU A 211 -22.36 -1.06 -4.87
C LEU A 211 -23.50 -1.44 -5.82
N ALA A 212 -24.70 -0.88 -5.62
CA ALA A 212 -25.90 -1.30 -6.35
C ALA A 212 -26.45 -0.30 -7.39
N ASP A 213 -25.78 0.84 -7.62
CA ASP A 213 -26.38 1.89 -8.45
C ASP A 213 -25.39 2.53 -9.44
N VAL A 214 -24.92 1.74 -10.42
CA VAL A 214 -24.51 2.24 -11.73
C VAL A 214 -24.84 1.19 -12.80
N SER A 215 -25.96 1.37 -13.50
CA SER A 215 -26.09 0.89 -14.88
C SER A 215 -27.11 1.75 -15.65
N GLU A 216 -26.65 2.22 -16.82
CA GLU A 216 -27.40 2.75 -17.99
C GLU A 216 -28.15 4.09 -17.86
N ASN A 217 -27.75 5.12 -18.63
CA ASN A 217 -28.15 5.27 -20.04
C ASN A 217 -27.61 6.55 -20.71
N ASP A 218 -27.57 6.50 -22.04
CA ASP A 218 -26.99 7.36 -23.09
C ASP A 218 -27.52 8.81 -23.31
N GLY A 219 -26.70 9.59 -24.03
CA GLY A 219 -27.07 10.68 -24.96
C GLY A 219 -27.12 12.09 -24.35
N TYR A 220 -26.59 13.18 -24.90
CA TYR A 220 -26.32 13.59 -26.30
C TYR A 220 -25.28 14.74 -26.35
N ASP A 221 -25.06 15.25 -27.55
CA ASP A 221 -23.84 15.75 -28.19
C ASP A 221 -23.64 17.29 -28.22
N CYS A 222 -22.40 17.71 -28.54
CA CYS A 222 -21.91 18.97 -29.15
C CYS A 222 -22.22 20.34 -28.46
N GLN A 223 -21.39 21.38 -28.46
CA GLN A 223 -20.34 21.85 -29.38
C GLN A 223 -19.59 23.05 -28.74
N GLU A 224 -18.30 23.22 -29.07
CA GLU A 224 -17.54 24.47 -28.85
C GLU A 224 -17.91 25.52 -29.92
N PRO A 225 -17.70 26.85 -29.71
CA PRO A 225 -16.47 27.45 -30.24
C PRO A 225 -15.92 28.74 -29.55
N THR A 226 -14.58 28.81 -29.50
CA THR A 226 -13.68 29.89 -29.96
C THR A 226 -13.68 31.34 -29.36
N ALA A 227 -12.44 31.78 -29.12
CA ALA A 227 -11.90 33.03 -28.57
C ALA A 227 -12.30 34.40 -29.18
N ILE A 228 -12.01 35.52 -28.46
CA ILE A 228 -11.18 36.68 -28.90
C ILE A 228 -10.95 37.74 -27.77
N ARG A 229 -9.80 38.43 -27.91
CA ARG A 229 -9.05 39.47 -27.17
C ARG A 229 -9.75 40.72 -26.57
N THR A 230 -9.20 41.13 -25.41
CA THR A 230 -8.60 42.43 -24.97
C THR A 230 -9.25 43.80 -25.32
N SER A 231 -9.67 44.57 -24.30
CA SER A 231 -8.97 45.78 -23.76
C SER A 231 -9.90 46.78 -23.02
N THR A 232 -9.27 47.51 -22.07
CA THR A 232 -9.54 48.92 -21.66
C THR A 232 -10.28 49.20 -20.33
N LEU A 233 -9.80 50.25 -19.65
CA LEU A 233 -9.87 50.61 -18.23
C LEU A 233 -11.18 51.27 -17.73
N ALA A 234 -11.57 50.93 -16.49
CA ALA A 234 -12.06 51.71 -15.30
C ALA A 234 -13.07 52.90 -15.44
N PRO A 235 -13.69 53.40 -14.34
CA PRO A 235 -14.40 52.76 -13.22
C PRO A 235 -15.75 53.46 -12.88
N THR A 236 -16.77 52.79 -12.33
CA THR A 236 -17.79 53.42 -11.45
C THR A 236 -18.67 52.41 -10.69
N GLN A 237 -19.37 52.93 -9.68
CA GLN A 237 -19.83 52.33 -8.43
C GLN A 237 -21.10 51.45 -8.50
N THR A 238 -21.23 50.64 -7.44
CA THR A 238 -22.48 50.18 -6.77
C THR A 238 -23.49 49.31 -7.52
N GLY A 239 -23.56 48.06 -7.09
CA GLY A 239 -24.67 47.13 -7.30
C GLY A 239 -24.13 45.73 -7.04
N GLU A 240 -24.30 45.19 -5.81
CA GLU A 240 -23.96 43.79 -5.55
C GLU A 240 -24.88 42.91 -6.42
N SER A 241 -24.33 42.52 -7.59
CA SER A 241 -24.98 41.65 -8.56
C SER A 241 -25.19 40.27 -7.94
N TYR A 242 -26.32 39.63 -8.24
CA TYR A 242 -26.65 38.25 -7.85
C TYR A 242 -25.49 37.25 -8.07
N HIS A 243 -24.62 37.53 -9.05
CA HIS A 243 -23.42 36.72 -9.30
C HIS A 243 -22.33 36.85 -8.22
N GLU A 244 -22.20 38.01 -7.56
CA GLU A 244 -21.24 38.18 -6.46
C GLU A 244 -21.72 37.52 -5.17
N THR A 245 -23.01 37.59 -4.86
CA THR A 245 -23.57 36.88 -3.69
C THR A 245 -23.44 35.37 -3.87
N MET A 246 -23.71 34.84 -5.07
CA MET A 246 -23.49 33.42 -5.42
C MET A 246 -22.01 33.02 -5.38
N LYS A 247 -21.08 33.87 -5.84
CA LYS A 247 -19.63 33.60 -5.71
C LYS A 247 -19.14 33.63 -4.27
N LYS A 248 -19.66 34.52 -3.42
CA LYS A 248 -19.34 34.54 -1.97
C LYS A 248 -19.88 33.29 -1.28
N GLN A 249 -21.06 32.82 -1.68
CA GLN A 249 -21.70 31.63 -1.12
C GLN A 249 -21.02 30.33 -1.59
N GLN A 250 -20.58 30.26 -2.85
CA GLN A 250 -19.73 29.16 -3.36
C GLN A 250 -18.36 29.15 -2.68
N ARG A 251 -17.73 30.30 -2.43
CA ARG A 251 -16.47 30.38 -1.66
C ARG A 251 -16.63 29.90 -0.22
N LYS A 252 -17.81 30.11 0.40
CA LYS A 252 -18.15 29.55 1.73
C LYS A 252 -18.42 28.04 1.71
N LEU A 253 -18.86 27.46 0.59
CA LEU A 253 -19.18 26.02 0.49
C LEU A 253 -17.94 25.15 0.20
N TYR A 254 -16.87 25.72 -0.37
CA TYR A 254 -15.63 24.99 -0.68
C TYR A 254 -14.44 25.34 0.22
N SER A 255 -14.65 26.11 1.29
CA SER A 255 -13.61 26.35 2.30
C SER A 255 -13.85 25.47 3.52
N TRP A 256 -13.25 24.28 3.52
CA TRP A 256 -13.08 23.48 4.72
C TRP A 256 -11.59 23.32 5.04
N PRO A 257 -11.17 23.42 6.32
CA PRO A 257 -11.98 23.76 7.50
C PRO A 257 -11.93 25.25 7.88
N SER A 258 -13.08 25.79 8.27
CA SER A 258 -13.21 27.13 8.88
C SER A 258 -12.54 27.16 10.25
N ARG A 259 -11.41 27.87 10.34
CA ARG A 259 -10.84 28.33 11.62
C ARG A 259 -11.57 29.60 12.02
N GLU A 260 -12.40 29.51 13.05
CA GLU A 260 -12.94 30.70 13.72
C GLU A 260 -11.74 31.48 14.28
N VAL A 261 -11.49 32.66 13.70
CA VAL A 261 -10.56 33.64 14.24
C VAL A 261 -11.23 34.27 15.45
N ASP A 262 -10.98 33.68 16.61
CA ASP A 262 -11.30 34.30 17.89
C ASP A 262 -10.29 35.44 18.11
N ASP A 263 -10.76 36.67 17.89
CA ASP A 263 -9.98 37.88 18.04
C ASP A 263 -10.21 38.41 19.46
N PHE A 264 -9.42 37.95 20.43
CA PHE A 264 -9.15 38.69 21.68
C PHE A 264 -7.86 38.18 22.36
N GLU A 265 -6.94 39.11 22.57
CA GLU A 265 -5.60 38.96 23.13
C GLU A 265 -5.60 38.32 24.53
N SER A 266 -4.73 37.33 24.77
CA SER A 266 -3.88 37.27 25.97
C SER A 266 -2.86 36.12 25.86
N GLU A 267 -1.59 36.50 25.87
CA GLU A 267 -0.39 35.72 26.20
C GLU A 267 -0.66 34.32 26.83
N GLY A 268 -0.48 33.25 26.05
CA GLY A 268 -0.66 31.85 26.52
C GLY A 268 -1.11 30.81 25.49
N GLY A 269 -1.24 31.17 24.20
CA GLY A 269 -1.89 30.35 23.17
C GLY A 269 -1.07 29.22 22.51
N ILE A 270 0.21 29.05 22.83
CA ILE A 270 1.05 28.02 22.18
C ILE A 270 0.62 26.61 22.60
N GLU A 271 0.12 26.42 23.82
CA GLU A 271 -0.13 25.07 24.37
C GLU A 271 -1.41 24.40 23.83
N LYS A 272 -2.46 25.17 23.51
CA LYS A 272 -3.77 24.64 23.11
C LYS A 272 -3.83 24.10 21.68
N ASP A 273 -3.09 24.69 20.73
CA ASP A 273 -3.03 24.21 19.34
C ASP A 273 -2.00 23.08 19.14
N PHE A 274 -1.01 22.97 20.04
CA PHE A 274 -0.03 21.89 20.01
C PHE A 274 -0.62 20.54 20.42
N LEU A 275 -1.52 20.52 21.40
CA LEU A 275 -2.07 19.29 21.97
C LEU A 275 -2.94 18.47 20.98
N PRO A 276 -3.80 19.08 20.13
CA PRO A 276 -4.49 18.38 19.04
C PRO A 276 -3.55 17.95 17.91
N ARG A 277 -2.55 18.77 17.58
CA ARG A 277 -1.56 18.46 16.53
C ARG A 277 -0.67 17.27 16.91
N MET A 278 -0.25 17.21 18.18
CA MET A 278 0.54 16.11 18.73
C MET A 278 -0.26 14.80 18.72
N ARG A 279 -1.53 14.84 19.15
CA ARG A 279 -2.45 13.68 19.07
C ARG A 279 -2.71 13.21 17.64
N ALA A 280 -2.86 14.14 16.69
CA ALA A 280 -3.03 13.78 15.28
C ALA A 280 -1.78 13.07 14.73
N LEU A 281 -0.58 13.50 15.12
CA LEU A 281 0.67 12.85 14.73
C LEU A 281 0.82 11.46 15.35
N GLU A 282 0.45 11.27 16.61
CA GLU A 282 0.46 9.95 17.28
C GLU A 282 -0.53 8.96 16.65
N SER A 283 -1.74 9.42 16.32
CA SER A 283 -2.72 8.62 15.57
C SER A 283 -2.19 8.25 14.18
N THR A 284 -1.55 9.20 13.48
CA THR A 284 -0.96 8.94 12.16
C THR A 284 0.25 7.98 12.25
N ALA A 285 1.01 8.01 13.34
CA ALA A 285 2.09 7.07 13.61
C ALA A 285 1.56 5.64 13.82
N ALA A 286 0.48 5.45 14.58
CA ALA A 286 -0.17 4.15 14.72
C ALA A 286 -0.74 3.64 13.38
N LEU A 287 -1.32 4.54 12.58
CA LEU A 287 -1.79 4.23 11.23
C LEU A 287 -0.65 3.80 10.29
N SER A 288 0.58 4.27 10.50
CA SER A 288 1.75 3.82 9.73
C SER A 288 2.03 2.34 9.95
N LEU A 289 1.97 1.83 11.20
CA LEU A 289 2.09 0.39 11.47
C LEU A 289 0.92 -0.41 10.89
N ALA A 290 -0.30 0.09 11.04
CA ALA A 290 -1.48 -0.55 10.47
C ALA A 290 -1.36 -0.65 8.93
N THR A 291 -0.85 0.40 8.29
CA THR A 291 -0.57 0.42 6.85
C THR A 291 0.51 -0.60 6.49
N PHE A 292 1.62 -0.62 7.23
CA PHE A 292 2.72 -1.56 6.99
C PHE A 292 2.26 -3.02 7.08
N THR A 293 1.53 -3.37 8.14
CA THR A 293 1.01 -4.73 8.35
C THR A 293 -0.07 -5.10 7.34
N SER A 294 -0.95 -4.16 6.98
CA SER A 294 -1.95 -4.35 5.91
C SER A 294 -1.28 -4.64 4.57
N LEU A 295 -0.27 -3.86 4.18
CA LEU A 295 0.51 -4.08 2.95
C LEU A 295 1.22 -5.44 2.95
N LEU A 296 1.70 -5.92 4.11
CA LEU A 296 2.28 -7.25 4.22
C LEU A 296 1.24 -8.36 4.04
N ILE A 297 0.03 -8.20 4.57
CA ILE A 297 -1.10 -9.13 4.39
C ILE A 297 -1.57 -9.13 2.93
N GLU A 298 -1.69 -7.94 2.33
CA GLU A 298 -2.01 -7.73 0.90
C GLU A 298 -0.95 -8.35 -0.02
N PHE A 299 0.32 -8.29 0.37
CA PHE A 299 1.40 -8.99 -0.32
C PHE A 299 1.19 -10.51 -0.27
N VAL A 300 0.82 -11.07 0.90
CA VAL A 300 0.51 -12.49 1.04
C VAL A 300 -0.66 -12.90 0.14
N ALA A 301 -1.75 -12.12 0.11
CA ALA A 301 -2.90 -12.42 -0.75
C ALA A 301 -2.50 -12.47 -2.25
N ARG A 302 -1.55 -11.63 -2.68
CA ARG A 302 -1.05 -11.68 -4.06
C ARG A 302 -0.15 -12.89 -4.34
N LEU A 303 0.46 -13.49 -3.32
CA LEU A 303 1.24 -14.71 -3.49
C LEU A 303 0.36 -15.90 -3.86
N ASP A 304 -0.90 -15.94 -3.45
CA ASP A 304 -1.85 -16.98 -3.86
C ASP A 304 -2.03 -16.98 -5.39
N HIS A 305 -2.29 -15.80 -5.95
CA HIS A 305 -2.39 -15.63 -7.40
C HIS A 305 -1.09 -15.96 -8.12
N LEU A 306 0.05 -15.67 -7.50
CA LEU A 306 1.34 -16.02 -8.09
C LEU A 306 1.53 -17.53 -8.12
N VAL A 307 1.21 -18.24 -7.04
CA VAL A 307 1.27 -19.71 -7.00
C VAL A 307 0.35 -20.31 -8.08
N GLU A 308 -0.88 -19.83 -8.19
CA GLU A 308 -1.82 -20.28 -9.23
C GLU A 308 -1.29 -20.07 -10.65
N ALA A 309 -0.70 -18.90 -10.92
CA ALA A 309 -0.12 -18.60 -12.22
C ALA A 309 1.10 -19.49 -12.54
N VAL A 310 1.93 -19.79 -11.53
CA VAL A 310 3.08 -20.69 -11.68
C VAL A 310 2.63 -22.14 -11.86
N ASP A 311 1.58 -22.58 -11.15
CA ASP A 311 1.00 -23.92 -11.30
C ASP A 311 0.44 -24.13 -12.71
N GLU A 312 -0.27 -23.13 -13.25
CA GLU A 312 -0.78 -23.18 -14.62
C GLU A 312 0.35 -23.19 -15.65
N LEU A 313 1.38 -22.36 -15.45
CA LEU A 313 2.58 -22.39 -16.27
C LEU A 313 3.24 -23.78 -16.23
N ALA A 314 3.45 -24.33 -15.04
CA ALA A 314 4.10 -25.63 -14.85
C ALA A 314 3.33 -26.75 -15.56
N ARG A 315 2.00 -26.72 -15.46
CA ARG A 315 1.09 -27.67 -16.13
C ARG A 315 1.20 -27.55 -17.65
N MET A 316 1.13 -26.34 -18.21
CA MET A 316 1.18 -26.12 -19.66
C MET A 316 2.57 -26.40 -20.25
N ALA A 317 3.63 -26.05 -19.51
CA ALA A 317 5.02 -26.24 -19.91
C ALA A 317 5.57 -27.63 -19.55
N LYS A 318 4.73 -28.51 -18.98
CA LYS A 318 5.06 -29.89 -18.60
C LYS A 318 6.32 -29.96 -17.72
N PHE A 319 6.35 -29.14 -16.67
CA PHE A 319 7.41 -29.19 -15.67
C PHE A 319 7.48 -30.59 -15.03
N LYS A 320 8.68 -30.98 -14.61
CA LYS A 320 8.87 -32.28 -13.95
C LYS A 320 8.32 -32.20 -12.52
N GLN A 321 7.41 -33.10 -12.16
CA GLN A 321 6.86 -33.19 -10.81
C GLN A 321 7.88 -33.81 -9.84
N TYR A 322 7.98 -33.26 -8.64
CA TYR A 322 8.82 -33.75 -7.53
C TYR A 322 8.07 -33.69 -6.20
#